data_AF-A0A5Y7DE63-F1
#
_entry.id   AF-A0A5Y7DE63-F1
#
_cell.length_a   1.000
_cell.length_b   1.000
_cell.length_c   1.000
_cell.angle_alpha   90.00
_cell.angle_beta   90.00
_cell.angle_gamma   90.00
#
_symmetry.space_group_name_H-M   'P 1'
#
loop_
_entity.id
_entity.type
_entity.pdbx_description
1 polymer ?
#
loop_
_entity_poly.entity_id
_entity_poly.type
_entity_poly.pdbx_seq_one_letter_code
_entity_poly.pdbx_strand_id
1 'polypeptide(L)'
;MNEEINSNENNLYELAKEDNSTDMVIQNYNELLSKFENLIKTIIAKINIGKQNSSNNTEDGIFKDLEKNIIELDNTFLALISYFKNPPSDEEKEFINKTASIKKTMEDFAEFANEIQKLSLDDKLKKYNEQINK
;
A
#
# COMPACT_ATOMS: atom_id res chain seq x y z
N MET A 1 -13.32 18.29 -47.09
CA MET A 1 -12.83 17.00 -47.63
C MET A 1 -11.50 16.75 -46.92
N ASN A 2 -11.53 15.79 -45.99
CA ASN A 2 -10.49 15.25 -45.09
C ASN A 2 -9.60 16.23 -44.30
N GLU A 3 -10.01 16.46 -43.05
CA GLU A 3 -9.12 16.78 -41.94
C GLU A 3 -8.34 15.52 -41.56
N GLU A 4 -7.03 15.51 -41.82
CA GLU A 4 -6.13 14.49 -41.26
C GLU A 4 -5.65 14.97 -39.89
N ILE A 5 -6.30 14.44 -38.85
CA ILE A 5 -5.86 14.54 -37.46
C ILE A 5 -4.59 13.70 -37.34
N ASN A 6 -3.44 14.36 -37.35
CA ASN A 6 -2.15 13.74 -37.08
C ASN A 6 -2.06 13.45 -35.58
N SER A 7 -2.45 12.24 -35.20
CA SER A 7 -2.45 11.74 -33.82
C SER A 7 -1.02 11.61 -33.30
N ASN A 8 -0.52 12.67 -32.68
CA ASN A 8 0.77 12.70 -32.00
C ASN A 8 0.66 12.20 -30.54
N GLU A 9 -0.08 11.11 -30.33
CA GLU A 9 -0.21 10.42 -29.04
C GLU A 9 0.69 9.18 -29.02
N ASN A 10 2.00 9.36 -28.89
CA ASN A 10 2.92 8.25 -28.57
C ASN A 10 4.29 8.73 -28.08
N ASN A 11 4.32 9.66 -27.12
CA ASN A 11 5.56 10.05 -26.45
C ASN A 11 5.41 10.01 -24.92
N LEU A 12 5.00 8.86 -24.38
CA LEU A 12 4.97 8.63 -22.93
C LEU A 12 6.02 7.64 -22.42
N TYR A 13 6.93 7.18 -23.27
CA TYR A 13 8.10 6.40 -22.83
C TYR A 13 9.32 6.71 -23.70
N GLU A 14 9.79 7.95 -23.67
CA GLU A 14 11.20 8.20 -23.94
C GLU A 14 11.97 7.74 -22.69
N LEU A 15 12.18 6.42 -22.60
CA LEU A 15 13.04 5.83 -21.58
C LEU A 15 14.44 6.41 -21.81
N ALA A 16 14.86 7.28 -20.88
CA ALA A 16 16.24 7.71 -20.77
C ALA A 16 17.13 6.46 -20.84
N LYS A 17 17.93 6.36 -21.90
CA LYS A 17 18.99 5.37 -22.01
C LYS A 17 20.06 5.71 -20.97
N GLU A 18 19.85 5.27 -19.75
CA GLU A 18 20.94 5.05 -18.81
C GLU A 18 21.47 3.64 -19.04
N ASP A 19 22.71 3.57 -19.53
CA ASP A 19 23.53 2.36 -19.67
C ASP A 19 23.73 1.71 -18.29
N ASN A 20 22.72 0.97 -17.85
CA ASN A 20 22.86 -0.07 -16.83
C ASN A 20 22.24 -1.33 -17.42
N SER A 21 23.02 -2.04 -18.25
CA SER A 21 22.74 -3.40 -18.65
C SER A 21 22.83 -4.33 -17.44
N THR A 22 21.90 -4.22 -16.49
CA THR A 22 21.39 -5.42 -15.84
C THR A 22 20.70 -6.20 -16.94
N ASP A 23 21.33 -7.28 -17.41
CA ASP A 23 20.67 -8.26 -18.27
C ASP A 23 19.29 -8.52 -17.68
N MET A 24 18.26 -8.01 -18.35
CA MET A 24 16.88 -8.19 -17.94
C MET A 24 16.59 -9.65 -18.24
N VAL A 25 16.91 -10.54 -17.30
CA VAL A 25 16.67 -11.96 -17.42
C VAL A 25 15.17 -12.09 -17.64
N ILE A 26 14.76 -12.42 -18.87
CA ILE A 26 13.37 -12.72 -19.19
C ILE A 26 13.05 -14.01 -18.43
N GLN A 27 12.55 -13.87 -17.21
CA GLN A 27 12.14 -14.99 -16.38
C GLN A 27 10.70 -15.35 -16.71
N ASN A 28 10.42 -16.64 -16.89
CA ASN A 28 9.08 -17.12 -17.14
C ASN A 28 8.15 -16.72 -15.99
N TYR A 29 7.01 -16.10 -16.31
CA TYR A 29 6.05 -15.62 -15.32
C TYR A 29 5.60 -16.71 -14.33
N ASN A 30 5.40 -17.95 -14.80
CA ASN A 30 5.01 -19.06 -13.93
C ASN A 30 6.15 -19.51 -13.02
N GLU A 31 7.41 -19.41 -13.47
CA GLU A 31 8.57 -19.69 -12.63
C GLU A 31 8.74 -18.62 -11.55
N LEU A 32 8.52 -17.35 -11.87
CA LEU A 32 8.52 -16.25 -10.90
C LEU A 32 7.43 -16.45 -9.85
N LEU A 33 6.21 -16.82 -10.28
CA LEU A 33 5.11 -17.12 -9.38
C LEU A 33 5.46 -18.27 -8.44
N SER A 34 5.99 -19.36 -8.99
CA SER A 34 6.40 -20.53 -8.21
C SER A 34 7.51 -20.20 -7.21
N LYS A 35 8.51 -19.39 -7.62
CA LYS A 35 9.58 -18.91 -6.73
C LYS A 35 9.01 -18.07 -5.59
N PHE A 36 8.09 -17.16 -5.88
CA PHE A 36 7.44 -16.33 -4.87
C PHE A 36 6.67 -17.18 -3.86
N GLU A 37 5.80 -18.07 -4.33
CA GLU A 37 5.03 -18.98 -3.45
C GLU A 37 5.94 -19.82 -2.54
N ASN A 38 7.04 -20.33 -3.08
CA ASN A 38 8.01 -21.11 -2.31
C ASN A 38 8.73 -20.26 -1.26
N LEU A 39 9.07 -19.00 -1.58
CA LEU A 39 9.67 -18.08 -0.62
C LEU A 39 8.69 -17.73 0.52
N ILE A 40 7.43 -17.43 0.21
CA ILE A 40 6.39 -17.18 1.23
C ILE A 40 6.27 -18.38 2.17
N LYS A 41 6.13 -19.60 1.63
CA LYS A 41 6.06 -20.84 2.43
C LYS A 41 7.29 -21.00 3.32
N THR A 42 8.48 -20.72 2.79
CA THR A 42 9.74 -20.80 3.54
C THR A 42 9.78 -19.78 4.68
N ILE A 43 9.35 -18.54 4.44
CA ILE A 43 9.32 -17.49 5.45
C ILE A 43 8.32 -17.83 6.55
N ILE A 44 7.10 -18.26 6.20
CA ILE A 44 6.09 -18.69 7.17
C ILE A 44 6.61 -19.85 8.03
N ALA A 45 7.26 -20.85 7.44
CA ALA A 45 7.85 -21.95 8.19
C ALA A 45 8.90 -21.47 9.20
N LYS A 46 9.78 -20.53 8.81
CA LYS A 46 10.77 -19.93 9.71
C LYS A 46 10.13 -19.10 10.83
N ILE A 47 9.09 -18.33 10.54
CA ILE A 47 8.33 -17.58 11.55
C ILE A 47 7.71 -18.55 12.56
N ASN A 48 7.10 -19.64 12.10
CA ASN A 48 6.51 -20.66 12.98
C ASN A 48 7.54 -21.34 13.88
N ILE A 49 8.71 -21.68 13.35
CA ILE A 49 9.83 -22.19 14.15
C ILE A 49 10.25 -21.14 15.20
N GLY A 50 10.33 -19.87 14.81
CA GLY A 50 10.61 -18.76 15.72
C GLY A 50 9.59 -18.67 16.87
N LYS A 51 8.29 -18.68 16.56
CA LYS A 51 7.20 -18.67 17.55
C LYS A 51 7.31 -19.83 18.53
N GLN A 52 7.55 -21.03 18.03
CA GLN A 52 7.64 -22.25 18.85
C GLN A 52 8.86 -22.24 19.80
N ASN A 53 9.94 -21.55 19.43
CA ASN A 53 11.16 -21.45 20.22
C ASN A 53 11.27 -20.12 21.00
N SER A 54 10.25 -19.27 20.92
CA SER A 54 10.21 -17.99 21.62
C SER A 54 10.28 -18.20 23.12
N SER A 55 11.18 -17.47 23.78
CA SER A 55 11.41 -17.61 25.21
C SER A 55 10.69 -16.54 26.04
N ASN A 56 10.12 -15.50 25.39
CA ASN A 56 9.42 -14.43 26.07
C ASN A 56 8.29 -13.81 25.21
N ASN A 57 7.42 -13.04 25.88
CA ASN A 57 6.26 -12.42 25.25
C ASN A 57 6.63 -11.38 24.18
N THR A 58 7.80 -10.75 24.29
CA THR A 58 8.27 -9.76 23.31
C THR A 58 8.66 -10.45 22.00
N GLU A 59 9.42 -11.53 22.08
CA GLU A 59 9.79 -12.38 20.93
C GLU A 59 8.54 -12.99 20.27
N ASP A 60 7.60 -13.50 21.07
CA ASP A 60 6.33 -14.04 20.54
C ASP A 60 5.51 -12.95 19.83
N GLY A 61 5.47 -11.73 20.39
CA GLY A 61 4.85 -10.57 19.76
C GLY A 61 5.47 -10.23 18.40
N ILE A 62 6.80 -10.18 18.32
CA ILE A 62 7.53 -9.91 17.07
C ILE A 62 7.17 -10.93 16.00
N PHE A 63 7.15 -12.23 16.34
CA PHE A 63 6.83 -13.25 15.35
C PHE A 63 5.35 -13.22 14.91
N LYS A 64 4.42 -12.86 15.79
CA LYS A 64 3.01 -12.63 15.41
C LYS A 64 2.87 -11.46 14.44
N ASP A 65 3.59 -10.37 14.68
CA ASP A 65 3.60 -9.23 13.77
C ASP A 65 4.20 -9.60 12.40
N LEU A 66 5.29 -10.36 12.39
CA LEU A 66 5.89 -10.88 11.15
C LEU A 66 4.94 -11.82 10.39
N GLU A 67 4.22 -12.71 11.10
CA GLU A 67 3.20 -13.59 10.51
C GLU A 67 2.06 -12.78 9.86
N LYS A 68 1.60 -11.72 10.53
CA LYS A 68 0.58 -10.83 9.98
C LYS A 68 1.08 -10.13 8.71
N ASN A 69 2.29 -9.58 8.75
CA ASN A 69 2.88 -8.86 7.61
C ASN A 69 3.11 -9.77 6.40
N ILE A 70 3.53 -11.03 6.60
CA ILE A 70 3.76 -11.96 5.48
C ILE A 70 2.44 -12.42 4.84
N ILE A 71 1.38 -12.61 5.65
CA ILE A 71 0.03 -12.90 5.14
C ILE A 71 -0.52 -11.71 4.35
N GLU A 72 -0.32 -10.50 4.84
CA GLU A 72 -0.72 -9.28 4.12
C GLU A 72 0.03 -9.17 2.79
N LEU A 73 1.35 -9.40 2.76
CA LEU A 73 2.14 -9.41 1.54
C LEU A 73 1.65 -10.44 0.52
N ASP A 74 1.36 -11.66 0.95
CA ASP A 74 0.86 -12.73 0.07
C ASP A 74 -0.50 -12.34 -0.54
N ASN A 75 -1.42 -11.83 0.28
CA ASN A 75 -2.72 -11.35 -0.20
C ASN A 75 -2.59 -10.18 -1.18
N THR A 76 -1.72 -9.21 -0.91
CA THR A 76 -1.45 -8.09 -1.83
C THR A 76 -0.88 -8.57 -3.15
N PHE A 77 0.04 -9.55 -3.12
CA PHE A 77 0.62 -10.11 -4.32
C PHE A 77 -0.41 -10.89 -5.15
N LEU A 78 -1.27 -11.69 -4.51
CA LEU A 78 -2.37 -12.37 -5.17
C LEU A 78 -3.36 -11.39 -5.81
N ALA A 79 -3.67 -10.28 -5.13
CA ALA A 79 -4.50 -9.21 -5.69
C ALA A 79 -3.84 -8.56 -6.91
N LEU A 80 -2.53 -8.31 -6.86
CA LEU A 80 -1.75 -7.79 -7.99
C LEU A 80 -1.80 -8.75 -9.19
N ILE A 81 -1.59 -10.05 -8.96
CA ILE A 81 -1.72 -11.07 -10.00
C ILE A 81 -3.12 -11.06 -10.59
N SER A 82 -4.15 -11.03 -9.74
CA SER A 82 -5.54 -11.00 -10.18
C SER A 82 -5.83 -9.77 -11.04
N TYR A 83 -5.31 -8.60 -10.66
CA TYR A 83 -5.44 -7.37 -11.44
C TYR A 83 -4.84 -7.50 -12.84
N PHE A 84 -3.70 -8.17 -13.01
CA PHE A 84 -3.11 -8.34 -14.34
C PHE A 84 -3.75 -9.47 -15.15
N LYS A 85 -4.20 -10.55 -14.49
CA LYS A 85 -4.89 -11.66 -15.18
C LYS A 85 -6.30 -11.27 -15.63
N ASN A 86 -7.00 -10.52 -14.80
CA ASN A 86 -8.36 -10.04 -15.02
C ASN A 86 -8.40 -8.54 -14.70
N PRO A 87 -7.88 -7.69 -15.60
CA PRO A 87 -7.89 -6.24 -15.39
C PRO A 87 -9.33 -5.74 -15.25
N PRO A 88 -9.60 -4.84 -14.28
CA PRO A 88 -10.92 -4.25 -14.16
C PRO A 88 -11.30 -3.53 -15.46
N SER A 89 -12.58 -3.60 -15.82
CA SER A 89 -13.17 -2.77 -16.86
C SER A 89 -13.06 -1.28 -16.52
N ASP A 90 -13.24 -0.41 -17.50
CA ASP A 90 -13.13 1.03 -17.27
C ASP A 90 -14.22 1.55 -16.30
N GLU A 91 -15.42 0.95 -16.33
CA GLU A 91 -16.48 1.22 -15.35
C GLU A 91 -16.06 0.82 -13.93
N GLU A 92 -15.44 -0.37 -13.78
CA GLU A 92 -14.94 -0.83 -12.48
C GLU A 92 -13.79 0.03 -11.97
N LYS A 93 -12.87 0.47 -12.86
CA LYS A 93 -11.80 1.42 -12.49
C LYS A 93 -12.37 2.74 -12.02
N GLU A 94 -13.35 3.28 -12.75
CA GLU A 94 -14.01 4.53 -12.38
C GLU A 94 -14.69 4.42 -11.01
N PHE A 95 -15.41 3.32 -10.78
CA PHE A 95 -16.02 3.03 -9.49
C PHE A 95 -14.98 2.95 -8.37
N ILE A 96 -13.92 2.16 -8.54
CA ILE A 96 -12.82 2.04 -7.57
C ILE A 96 -12.20 3.41 -7.24
N ASN A 97 -11.91 4.22 -8.25
CA ASN A 97 -11.32 5.55 -8.08
C ASN A 97 -12.25 6.51 -7.35
N LYS A 98 -13.55 6.50 -7.67
CA LYS A 98 -14.57 7.30 -6.97
C LYS A 98 -14.67 6.87 -5.51
N THR A 99 -14.75 5.57 -5.23
CA THR A 99 -14.79 5.04 -3.87
C THR A 99 -13.53 5.41 -3.08
N ALA A 100 -12.34 5.31 -3.68
CA ALA A 100 -11.08 5.70 -3.05
C ALA A 100 -11.05 7.21 -2.72
N SER A 101 -11.55 8.05 -3.64
CA SER A 101 -11.64 9.50 -3.43
C SER A 101 -12.60 9.87 -2.29
N ILE A 102 -13.75 9.19 -2.20
CA ILE A 102 -14.71 9.34 -1.09
C ILE A 102 -14.06 8.94 0.23
N LYS A 103 -13.39 7.79 0.26
CA LYS A 103 -12.69 7.32 1.47
C LYS A 103 -11.65 8.34 1.95
N LYS A 104 -10.82 8.84 1.06
CA LYS A 104 -9.83 9.88 1.39
C LYS A 104 -10.50 11.14 1.94
N THR A 105 -11.60 11.58 1.30
CA THR A 105 -12.36 12.73 1.76
C THR A 105 -12.88 12.52 3.19
N MET A 106 -13.36 11.32 3.52
CA MET A 106 -13.80 10.98 4.88
C MET A 106 -12.65 10.98 5.89
N GLU A 107 -11.47 10.49 5.50
CA GLU A 107 -10.26 10.53 6.33
C GLU A 107 -9.82 11.98 6.60
N ASP A 108 -9.78 12.83 5.57
CA ASP A 108 -9.47 14.26 5.69
C ASP A 108 -10.47 14.98 6.60
N PHE A 109 -11.77 14.66 6.51
CA PHE A 109 -12.79 15.19 7.41
C PHE A 109 -12.60 14.75 8.85
N ALA A 110 -12.21 13.49 9.08
CA ALA A 110 -11.94 12.99 10.42
C ALA A 110 -10.72 13.67 11.04
N GLU A 111 -9.66 13.89 10.25
CA GLU A 111 -8.48 14.63 10.68
C GLU A 111 -8.84 16.09 11.02
N PHE A 112 -9.56 16.77 10.14
CA PHE A 112 -10.05 18.13 10.38
C PHE A 112 -10.89 18.25 11.66
N ALA A 113 -11.82 17.31 11.88
CA ALA A 113 -12.65 17.30 13.09
C ALA A 113 -11.79 17.16 14.37
N ASN A 114 -10.75 16.33 14.33
CA ASN A 114 -9.82 16.16 15.44
C ASN A 114 -9.00 17.43 15.70
N GLU A 115 -8.57 18.15 14.65
CA GLU A 115 -7.85 19.41 14.81
C GLU A 115 -8.71 20.51 15.41
N ILE A 116 -9.98 20.63 14.99
CA ILE A 116 -10.96 21.55 15.59
C ILE A 116 -11.14 21.27 17.09
N GLN A 117 -11.22 20.00 17.47
CA GLN A 117 -11.36 19.61 18.87
C GLN A 117 -10.13 20.00 19.70
N LYS A 118 -8.92 19.79 19.17
CA LYS A 118 -7.67 20.21 19.82
C LYS A 118 -7.60 21.72 20.03
N LEU A 119 -7.90 22.51 18.99
CA LEU A 119 -7.94 23.98 19.11
C LEU A 119 -8.94 24.44 20.18
N SER A 120 -10.12 23.82 20.26
CA SER A 120 -11.10 24.12 21.30
C SER A 120 -10.60 23.80 22.72
N LEU A 121 -9.85 22.71 22.87
CA LEU A 121 -9.22 22.32 24.13
C LEU A 121 -8.11 23.29 24.54
N ASP A 122 -7.27 23.71 23.60
CA ASP A 122 -6.18 24.67 23.83
C ASP A 122 -6.72 26.05 24.25
N ASP A 123 -7.78 26.52 23.60
CA ASP A 123 -8.46 27.77 23.98
C ASP A 123 -9.07 27.70 25.40
N LYS A 124 -9.63 26.54 25.78
CA LYS A 124 -10.14 26.32 27.13
C LYS A 124 -9.01 26.29 28.17
N LEU A 125 -7.91 25.61 27.88
CA LEU A 125 -6.71 25.56 28.73
C LEU A 125 -6.10 26.95 28.93
N LYS A 126 -5.99 27.75 27.85
CA LYS A 126 -5.49 29.12 27.93
C LYS A 126 -6.36 29.99 28.84
N LYS A 127 -7.69 29.94 28.67
CA LYS A 127 -8.64 30.66 29.55
C LYS A 127 -8.54 30.21 31.01
N TYR A 128 -8.36 28.91 31.25
CA TYR A 128 -8.20 28.39 32.61
C TYR A 128 -6.89 28.89 33.26
N ASN A 129 -5.78 28.86 32.53
CA ASN A 129 -4.49 29.37 33.02
C ASN A 129 -4.52 30.88 33.30
N GLU A 130 -5.23 31.66 32.48
CA GLU A 130 -5.44 33.09 32.72
C GLU A 130 -6.31 33.38 33.96
N GLN A 131 -7.18 32.44 34.36
CA GLN A 131 -8.01 32.56 35.57
C GLN A 131 -7.25 32.18 36.84
N ILE A 132 -6.31 31.22 36.78
CA ILE A 132 -5.51 30.80 37.94
C ILE A 132 -4.36 31.76 38.24
N ASN A 133 -3.80 32.41 37.21
CA ASN A 133 -2.71 33.37 37.36
C ASN A 133 -3.19 34.80 37.71
N LYS A 134 -4.46 34.96 38.08
CA LYS A 134 -5.06 36.19 38.62
C LYS A 134 -5.34 36.00 40.11
#